data_AF-A0A5J5A1R4-F1
#
_entry.id   AF-A0A5J5A1R4-F1
#
_cell.length_a   1.000
_cell.length_b   1.000
_cell.length_c   1.000
_cell.angle_alpha   90.00
_cell.angle_beta   90.00
_cell.angle_gamma   90.00
#
_symmetry.space_group_name_H-M   'P 1'
#
loop_
_entity.id
_entity.type
_entity.pdbx_description
1 polymer ?
#
loop_
_entity_poly.entity_id
_entity_poly.type
_entity_poly.pdbx_seq_one_letter_code
_entity_poly.pdbx_strand_id
1 'polypeptide(L)'
;MGLGRRANQVYIIDFGLAKKYRDTSTHQHIPYRENKNLTGTARYASMNTHLGIEQSRRDDLESLGYVLMYFLKGSLPWQGLKAGTKKQKYEKISERKVSTSIEALCRGYPTEFASYFHYCRSLRFDDKPDYAYLKRIFRDLFIREGFQFDYVFDWTILKYQQSQIATPPSRVLGLGAGTSSGLPPVIPNADRQSVEEEGRPVGLSSVDPSHRRISGQGINGGSISKQKSPLANDSTASRDVTLSNSTLLGQVKRIIKASCCL
;
A
#
# COMPACT_ATOMS: atom_id res chain seq x y z
N MET A 1 -3.48 4.46 -7.37
CA MET A 1 -4.73 5.09 -7.86
C MET A 1 -4.45 5.75 -9.20
N GLY A 2 -5.42 5.74 -10.12
CA GLY A 2 -5.32 6.51 -11.35
C GLY A 2 -5.31 8.02 -11.12
N LEU A 3 -5.22 8.79 -12.21
CA LEU A 3 -5.21 10.26 -12.19
C LEU A 3 -6.46 10.82 -12.90
N GLY A 4 -6.85 12.05 -12.50
CA GLY A 4 -7.98 12.77 -13.09
C GLY A 4 -9.28 11.96 -13.02
N ARG A 5 -9.92 11.73 -14.18
CA ARG A 5 -11.17 10.95 -14.30
C ARG A 5 -11.06 9.49 -13.85
N ARG A 6 -9.83 8.98 -13.67
CA ARG A 6 -9.55 7.60 -13.20
C ARG A 6 -9.07 7.56 -11.76
N ALA A 7 -9.24 8.65 -11.00
CA ALA A 7 -8.76 8.77 -9.62
C ALA A 7 -9.36 7.74 -8.65
N ASN A 8 -10.52 7.17 -8.98
CA ASN A 8 -11.18 6.12 -8.21
C ASN A 8 -10.78 4.69 -8.63
N GLN A 9 -9.94 4.53 -9.66
CA GLN A 9 -9.50 3.21 -10.13
C GLN A 9 -8.20 2.78 -9.44
N VAL A 10 -8.22 1.57 -8.88
CA VAL A 10 -7.01 0.89 -8.38
C VAL A 10 -6.35 0.14 -9.54
N TYR A 11 -5.03 0.27 -9.65
CA TYR A 11 -4.22 -0.41 -10.65
C TYR A 11 -3.26 -1.36 -9.93
N ILE A 12 -3.12 -2.57 -10.46
CA ILE A 12 -2.02 -3.47 -10.12
C ILE A 12 -0.87 -3.23 -11.10
N ILE A 13 0.35 -3.18 -10.58
CA ILE A 13 1.59 -2.87 -11.32
C ILE A 13 2.69 -3.86 -10.93
N ASP A 14 3.82 -3.76 -11.60
CA ASP A 14 5.01 -4.58 -11.36
C ASP A 14 4.76 -6.08 -11.53
N PHE A 15 4.73 -6.51 -12.78
CA PHE A 15 4.66 -7.92 -13.15
C PHE A 15 6.04 -8.59 -13.23
N GLY A 16 7.10 -7.99 -12.65
CA GLY A 16 8.46 -8.52 -12.73
C GLY A 16 8.67 -9.88 -12.04
N LEU A 17 7.80 -10.21 -11.08
CA LEU A 17 7.75 -11.53 -10.42
C LEU A 17 6.59 -12.40 -10.91
N ALA A 18 5.80 -11.92 -11.88
CA ALA A 18 4.64 -12.65 -12.36
C ALA A 18 5.07 -13.93 -13.08
N LYS A 19 4.29 -14.99 -12.88
CA LYS A 19 4.55 -16.31 -13.46
C LYS A 19 3.27 -16.89 -14.02
N LYS A 20 3.37 -17.52 -15.21
CA LYS A 20 2.27 -18.29 -15.79
C LYS A 20 1.98 -19.51 -14.89
N TYR A 21 0.76 -19.61 -14.38
CA TYR A 21 0.31 -20.71 -13.51
C TYR A 21 -0.43 -21.83 -14.26
N ARG A 22 -0.83 -21.58 -15.51
CA ARG A 22 -1.49 -22.58 -16.36
C ARG A 22 -1.18 -22.35 -17.82
N ASP A 23 -1.32 -23.39 -18.61
CA ASP A 23 -1.32 -23.26 -20.06
C ASP A 23 -2.54 -22.46 -20.55
N THR A 24 -2.35 -21.65 -21.59
CA THR A 24 -3.39 -20.74 -22.09
C THR A 24 -4.43 -21.45 -22.96
N SER A 25 -4.06 -22.56 -23.60
CA SER A 25 -4.92 -23.28 -24.54
C SER A 25 -5.63 -24.47 -23.86
N THR A 26 -4.87 -25.27 -23.13
CA THR A 26 -5.37 -26.49 -22.44
C THR A 26 -5.90 -26.21 -21.05
N HIS A 27 -5.58 -25.03 -20.49
CA HIS A 27 -5.87 -24.69 -19.08
C HIS A 27 -5.26 -25.62 -18.04
N GLN A 28 -4.30 -26.47 -18.44
CA GLN A 28 -3.59 -27.34 -17.50
C GLN A 28 -2.78 -26.50 -16.50
N HIS A 29 -3.01 -26.75 -15.22
CA HIS A 29 -2.31 -26.06 -14.12
C HIS A 29 -0.85 -26.52 -14.05
N ILE A 30 0.05 -25.64 -13.61
CA ILE A 30 1.43 -26.05 -13.29
C ILE A 30 1.42 -27.15 -12.22
N PRO A 31 2.39 -28.08 -12.24
CA PRO A 31 2.48 -29.11 -11.22
C PRO A 31 2.88 -28.51 -9.87
N TYR A 32 2.44 -29.16 -8.79
CA TYR A 32 2.87 -28.86 -7.43
C TYR A 32 4.39 -29.07 -7.30
N ARG A 33 5.07 -28.16 -6.61
CA ARG A 33 6.52 -28.23 -6.33
C ARG A 33 6.81 -27.65 -4.95
N GLU A 34 7.85 -28.17 -4.33
CA GLU A 34 8.39 -27.69 -3.04
C GLU A 34 9.84 -27.22 -3.23
N ASN A 35 10.51 -26.90 -2.12
CA ASN A 35 11.91 -26.45 -2.10
C ASN A 35 12.19 -25.20 -2.94
N LYS A 36 11.19 -24.31 -3.02
CA LYS A 36 11.34 -22.98 -3.61
C LYS A 36 11.95 -22.00 -2.63
N ASN A 37 12.73 -21.07 -3.17
CA ASN A 37 13.14 -19.90 -2.42
C ASN A 37 11.97 -18.93 -2.30
N LEU A 38 11.88 -18.26 -1.15
CA LEU A 38 10.93 -17.17 -0.96
C LEU A 38 11.19 -16.08 -2.00
N THR A 39 10.12 -15.67 -2.69
CA THR A 39 10.12 -14.55 -3.63
C THR A 39 9.17 -13.46 -3.14
N GLY A 40 9.41 -12.22 -3.56
CA GLY A 40 8.61 -11.07 -3.15
C GLY A 40 8.85 -10.60 -1.71
N THR A 41 7.87 -9.86 -1.17
CA THR A 41 7.99 -9.25 0.15
C THR A 41 7.51 -10.19 1.25
N ALA A 42 8.44 -10.69 2.07
CA ALA A 42 8.16 -11.65 3.16
C ALA A 42 7.02 -11.26 4.11
N ARG A 43 6.77 -9.95 4.28
CA ARG A 43 5.65 -9.43 5.10
C ARG A 43 4.29 -9.92 4.60
N TYR A 44 4.07 -9.90 3.28
CA TYR A 44 2.78 -10.21 2.68
C TYR A 44 2.72 -11.61 2.05
N ALA A 45 3.86 -12.28 1.86
CA ALA A 45 3.90 -13.64 1.32
C ALA A 45 3.01 -14.64 2.09
N SER A 46 2.34 -15.56 1.38
CA SER A 46 1.53 -16.61 1.99
C SER A 46 2.35 -17.54 2.91
N MET A 47 1.70 -18.27 3.80
CA MET A 47 2.38 -19.30 4.61
C MET A 47 3.05 -20.36 3.73
N ASN A 48 2.40 -20.81 2.66
CA ASN A 48 2.97 -21.78 1.72
C ASN A 48 4.26 -21.27 1.08
N THR A 49 4.33 -19.97 0.76
CA THR A 49 5.53 -19.36 0.20
C THR A 49 6.71 -19.40 1.19
N HIS A 50 6.45 -19.22 2.49
CA HIS A 50 7.47 -19.38 3.53
C HIS A 50 7.94 -20.83 3.70
N LEU A 51 7.05 -21.79 3.43
CA LEU A 51 7.35 -23.24 3.44
C LEU A 51 8.05 -23.72 2.16
N GLY A 52 8.35 -22.81 1.22
CA GLY A 52 9.02 -23.16 -0.03
C GLY A 52 8.12 -23.92 -1.01
N ILE A 53 6.80 -23.82 -0.85
CA ILE A 53 5.83 -24.39 -1.79
C ILE A 53 5.66 -23.41 -2.96
N GLU A 54 5.56 -23.95 -4.17
CA GLU A 54 5.27 -23.18 -5.39
C GLU A 54 3.98 -22.38 -5.23
N GLN A 55 4.00 -21.12 -5.68
CA GLN A 55 2.85 -20.23 -5.57
C GLN A 55 1.80 -20.54 -6.64
N SER A 56 0.55 -20.27 -6.28
CA SER A 56 -0.65 -20.41 -7.11
C SER A 56 -1.65 -19.30 -6.79
N ARG A 57 -2.86 -19.37 -7.38
CA ARG A 57 -3.92 -18.37 -7.19
C ARG A 57 -4.30 -18.12 -5.73
N ARG A 58 -4.24 -19.15 -4.87
CA ARG A 58 -4.60 -19.03 -3.44
C ARG A 58 -3.61 -18.15 -2.67
N ASP A 59 -2.34 -18.16 -3.10
CA ASP A 59 -1.26 -17.45 -2.41
C ASP A 59 -1.34 -15.94 -2.65
N ASP A 60 -1.76 -15.52 -3.85
CA ASP A 60 -2.07 -14.12 -4.16
C ASP A 60 -3.24 -13.61 -3.30
N LEU A 61 -4.29 -14.43 -3.13
CA LEU A 61 -5.46 -14.07 -2.32
C LEU A 61 -5.12 -13.98 -0.82
N GLU A 62 -4.37 -14.93 -0.28
CA GLU A 62 -3.91 -14.88 1.11
C GLU A 62 -3.04 -13.64 1.34
N SER A 63 -2.16 -13.32 0.38
CA SER A 63 -1.32 -12.12 0.43
C SER A 63 -2.14 -10.84 0.41
N LEU A 64 -3.19 -10.76 -0.42
CA LEU A 64 -4.15 -9.65 -0.42
C LEU A 64 -4.84 -9.52 0.95
N GLY A 65 -5.26 -10.62 1.56
CA GLY A 65 -5.82 -10.60 2.92
C GLY A 65 -4.87 -9.96 3.95
N TYR A 66 -3.58 -10.27 3.88
CA TYR A 66 -2.57 -9.63 4.73
C TYR A 66 -2.41 -8.14 4.46
N VAL A 67 -2.52 -7.70 3.20
CA VAL A 67 -2.52 -6.27 2.84
C VAL A 67 -3.75 -5.56 3.41
N LEU A 68 -4.93 -6.16 3.33
CA LEU A 68 -6.16 -5.61 3.90
C LEU A 68 -6.05 -5.48 5.44
N MET A 69 -5.57 -6.51 6.12
CA MET A 69 -5.33 -6.46 7.57
C MET A 69 -4.26 -5.45 7.95
N TYR A 70 -3.23 -5.28 7.11
CA TYR A 70 -2.20 -4.27 7.33
C TYR A 70 -2.79 -2.85 7.29
N PHE A 71 -3.65 -2.55 6.31
CA PHE A 71 -4.35 -1.27 6.29
C PHE A 71 -5.20 -1.09 7.55
N LEU A 72 -5.98 -2.11 7.92
CA LEU A 72 -6.90 -2.04 9.06
C LEU A 72 -6.21 -1.80 10.40
N LYS A 73 -5.13 -2.55 10.65
CA LYS A 73 -4.40 -2.52 11.92
C LYS A 73 -3.28 -1.48 11.95
N GLY A 74 -2.87 -0.95 10.80
CA GLY A 74 -1.65 -0.16 10.62
C GLY A 74 -0.35 -0.98 10.71
N SER A 75 -0.38 -2.17 11.29
CA SER A 75 0.74 -3.11 11.35
C SER A 75 0.29 -4.57 11.47
N LEU A 76 1.17 -5.49 11.07
CA LEU A 76 1.00 -6.93 11.18
C LEU A 76 1.87 -7.48 12.33
N PRO A 77 1.43 -8.54 13.04
CA PRO A 77 2.12 -9.08 14.23
C PRO A 77 3.55 -9.58 14.01
N TRP A 78 3.95 -9.79 12.76
CA TRP A 78 5.29 -10.22 12.33
C TRP A 78 6.16 -9.07 11.79
N GLN A 79 5.77 -7.81 12.00
CA GLN A 79 6.62 -6.66 11.71
C GLN A 79 7.63 -6.39 12.84
N GLY A 80 8.77 -5.78 12.48
CA GLY A 80 9.77 -5.33 13.47
C GLY A 80 10.58 -6.44 14.16
N LEU A 81 10.44 -7.70 13.74
CA LEU A 81 11.19 -8.81 14.33
C LEU A 81 12.71 -8.65 14.09
N LYS A 82 13.48 -8.71 15.18
CA LYS A 82 14.95 -8.61 15.17
C LYS A 82 15.57 -9.96 14.81
N ALA A 83 16.56 -9.97 13.92
CA ALA A 83 17.31 -11.16 13.52
C ALA A 83 18.72 -10.75 13.06
N GLY A 84 19.70 -11.66 13.20
CA GLY A 84 21.08 -11.40 12.80
C GLY A 84 21.31 -11.51 11.29
N THR A 85 20.51 -12.33 10.60
CA THR A 85 20.60 -12.51 9.15
C THR A 85 19.22 -12.39 8.47
N LYS A 86 19.21 -12.17 7.14
CA LYS A 86 17.97 -12.15 6.36
C LYS A 86 17.22 -13.48 6.43
N LYS A 87 17.93 -14.61 6.39
CA LYS A 87 17.35 -15.96 6.50
C LYS A 87 16.63 -16.13 7.84
N GLN A 88 17.31 -15.82 8.95
CA GLN A 88 16.72 -15.85 10.29
C GLN A 88 15.52 -14.91 10.41
N LYS A 89 15.55 -13.75 9.74
CA LYS A 89 14.42 -12.83 9.72
C LYS A 89 13.19 -13.45 9.06
N TYR A 90 13.37 -14.17 7.95
CA TYR A 90 12.28 -14.85 7.26
C TYR A 90 11.73 -16.03 8.07
N GLU A 91 12.61 -16.82 8.68
CA GLU A 91 12.22 -17.89 9.62
C GLU A 91 11.36 -17.34 10.76
N LYS A 92 11.79 -16.27 11.43
CA LYS A 92 11.00 -15.62 12.51
C LYS A 92 9.65 -15.08 12.02
N ILE A 93 9.60 -14.53 10.81
CA ILE A 93 8.33 -14.07 10.22
C ILE A 93 7.40 -15.27 9.97
N SER A 94 7.93 -16.35 9.40
CA SER A 94 7.18 -17.59 9.16
C SER A 94 6.63 -18.18 10.46
N GLU A 95 7.48 -18.35 11.47
CA GLU A 95 7.11 -18.83 12.80
C GLU A 95 6.00 -17.97 13.41
N ARG A 96 6.13 -16.64 13.35
CA ARG A 96 5.11 -15.73 13.87
C ARG A 96 3.79 -15.80 13.09
N LYS A 97 3.82 -16.05 11.77
CA LYS A 97 2.60 -16.25 10.97
C LYS A 97 1.89 -17.55 11.36
N VAL A 98 2.64 -18.63 11.56
CA VAL A 98 2.10 -19.93 11.98
C VAL A 98 1.52 -19.85 13.38
N SER A 99 2.21 -19.18 14.31
CA SER A 99 1.77 -19.05 15.70
C SER A 99 0.60 -18.08 15.89
N THR A 100 0.27 -17.26 14.89
CA THR A 100 -0.84 -16.31 14.95
C THR A 100 -2.06 -16.92 14.29
N SER A 101 -3.06 -17.31 15.07
CA SER A 101 -4.34 -17.80 14.51
C SER A 101 -5.06 -16.70 13.71
N ILE A 102 -5.96 -17.10 12.82
CA ILE A 102 -6.76 -16.15 12.03
C ILE A 102 -7.60 -15.27 12.96
N GLU A 103 -8.16 -15.87 14.02
CA GLU A 103 -8.98 -15.22 15.03
C GLU A 103 -8.16 -14.19 15.81
N ALA A 104 -6.90 -14.51 16.14
CA ALA A 104 -6.00 -13.56 16.79
C ALA A 104 -5.62 -12.40 15.85
N LEU A 105 -5.36 -12.69 14.58
CA LEU A 105 -5.05 -11.67 13.57
C LEU A 105 -6.21 -10.69 13.37
N CYS A 106 -7.43 -11.23 13.25
CA CYS A 106 -8.65 -10.49 12.92
C CYS A 106 -9.43 -10.00 14.16
N ARG A 107 -8.91 -10.22 15.38
CA ARG A 107 -9.58 -9.81 16.61
C ARG A 107 -9.89 -8.30 16.59
N GLY A 108 -11.14 -7.97 16.90
CA GLY A 108 -11.63 -6.58 16.93
C GLY A 108 -12.04 -6.01 15.56
N TYR A 109 -12.03 -6.83 14.50
CA TYR A 109 -12.45 -6.46 13.15
C TYR A 109 -13.67 -7.32 12.72
N PRO A 110 -14.41 -6.92 11.67
CA PRO A 110 -15.53 -7.69 11.16
C PRO A 110 -15.16 -9.13 10.80
N THR A 111 -16.07 -10.07 11.04
CA THR A 111 -15.81 -11.51 10.91
C THR A 111 -15.52 -11.93 9.47
N GLU A 112 -15.93 -11.15 8.48
CA GLU A 112 -15.69 -11.37 7.05
C GLU A 112 -14.19 -11.43 6.73
N PHE A 113 -13.34 -10.70 7.47
CA PHE A 113 -11.89 -10.80 7.31
C PHE A 113 -11.37 -12.17 7.74
N ALA A 114 -11.89 -12.73 8.84
CA ALA A 114 -11.55 -14.09 9.24
C ALA A 114 -12.10 -15.12 8.23
N SER A 115 -13.34 -14.96 7.78
CA SER A 115 -13.93 -15.81 6.74
C SER A 115 -13.13 -15.79 5.44
N TYR A 116 -12.60 -14.63 5.03
CA TYR A 116 -11.72 -14.49 3.88
C TYR A 116 -10.45 -15.35 4.02
N PHE A 117 -9.76 -15.29 5.18
CA PHE A 117 -8.57 -16.12 5.40
C PHE A 117 -8.89 -17.61 5.49
N HIS A 118 -9.97 -17.98 6.17
CA HIS A 118 -10.43 -19.37 6.23
C HIS A 118 -10.71 -19.93 4.84
N TYR A 119 -11.34 -19.14 3.98
CA TYR A 119 -11.54 -19.48 2.57
C TYR A 119 -10.22 -19.64 1.82
N CYS A 120 -9.30 -18.66 1.92
CA CYS A 120 -8.03 -18.74 1.20
C CYS A 120 -7.19 -19.97 1.62
N ARG A 121 -7.20 -20.30 2.92
CA ARG A 121 -6.45 -21.45 3.47
C ARG A 121 -7.11 -22.80 3.20
N SER A 122 -8.40 -22.84 2.84
CA SER A 122 -9.08 -24.09 2.48
C SER A 122 -8.86 -24.49 1.02
N LEU A 123 -8.40 -23.57 0.17
CA LEU A 123 -8.12 -23.83 -1.24
C LEU A 123 -6.94 -24.79 -1.43
N ARG A 124 -7.15 -25.79 -2.29
CA ARG A 124 -6.08 -26.64 -2.82
C ARG A 124 -5.22 -25.83 -3.80
N PHE A 125 -4.07 -26.39 -4.15
CA PHE A 125 -3.06 -25.72 -4.97
C PHE A 125 -3.58 -25.31 -6.37
N ASP A 126 -4.42 -26.15 -6.97
CA ASP A 126 -4.96 -25.99 -8.32
C ASP A 126 -6.45 -25.61 -8.33
N ASP A 127 -7.04 -25.33 -7.17
CA ASP A 127 -8.43 -24.86 -7.09
C ASP A 127 -8.59 -23.50 -7.78
N LYS A 128 -9.73 -23.33 -8.44
CA LYS A 128 -10.17 -22.02 -8.95
C LYS A 128 -10.90 -21.30 -7.81
N PRO A 129 -10.39 -20.15 -7.32
CA PRO A 129 -11.09 -19.41 -6.29
C PRO A 129 -12.44 -18.87 -6.79
N ASP A 130 -13.42 -18.86 -5.89
CA ASP A 130 -14.70 -18.18 -6.01
C ASP A 130 -14.51 -16.71 -5.62
N TYR A 131 -14.00 -15.93 -6.58
CA TYR A 131 -13.84 -14.49 -6.43
C TYR A 131 -15.18 -13.77 -6.19
N ALA A 132 -16.30 -14.34 -6.62
CA ALA A 132 -17.61 -13.73 -6.41
C ALA A 132 -18.02 -13.83 -4.95
N TYR A 133 -17.79 -14.97 -4.29
CA TYR A 133 -17.96 -15.12 -2.85
C TYR A 133 -17.12 -14.12 -2.06
N LEU A 134 -15.82 -14.01 -2.36
CA LEU A 134 -14.91 -13.10 -1.63
C LEU A 134 -15.32 -11.63 -1.77
N LYS A 135 -15.74 -11.20 -2.96
CA LYS A 135 -16.28 -9.84 -3.15
C LYS A 135 -17.60 -9.64 -2.43
N ARG A 136 -18.47 -10.66 -2.46
CA ARG A 136 -19.80 -10.60 -1.84
C ARG A 136 -19.71 -10.41 -0.33
N ILE A 137 -18.83 -11.12 0.38
CA ILE A 137 -18.73 -10.97 1.84
C ILE A 137 -18.38 -9.54 2.25
N PHE A 138 -17.46 -8.88 1.54
CA PHE A 138 -17.12 -7.49 1.82
C PHE A 138 -18.20 -6.51 1.39
N ARG A 139 -18.84 -6.75 0.24
CA ARG A 139 -19.97 -5.93 -0.23
C ARG A 139 -21.14 -5.97 0.75
N ASP A 140 -21.49 -7.15 1.25
CA ASP A 140 -22.61 -7.32 2.16
C ASP A 140 -22.30 -6.69 3.53
N LEU A 141 -21.04 -6.75 3.99
CA LEU A 141 -20.53 -5.97 5.12
C LEU A 141 -20.67 -4.46 4.89
N PHE A 142 -20.26 -3.98 3.72
CA PHE A 142 -20.31 -2.57 3.36
C PHE A 142 -21.74 -2.01 3.39
N ILE A 143 -22.70 -2.78 2.87
CA ILE A 143 -24.13 -2.42 2.88
C ILE A 143 -24.65 -2.39 4.33
N ARG A 144 -24.31 -3.41 5.14
CA ARG A 144 -24.75 -3.51 6.53
C ARG A 144 -24.27 -2.36 7.41
N GLU A 145 -23.05 -1.89 7.18
CA GLU A 145 -22.48 -0.72 7.86
C GLU A 145 -23.07 0.61 7.37
N GLY A 146 -23.95 0.58 6.36
CA GLY A 146 -24.64 1.77 5.83
C GLY A 146 -23.74 2.69 5.00
N PHE A 147 -22.65 2.16 4.42
CA PHE A 147 -21.79 2.97 3.57
C PHE A 147 -22.39 3.20 2.19
N GLN A 148 -22.05 4.35 1.61
CA GLN A 148 -22.41 4.70 0.24
C GLN A 148 -21.24 4.45 -0.70
N PHE A 149 -21.53 3.82 -1.84
CA PHE A 149 -20.55 3.55 -2.89
C PHE A 149 -20.32 4.80 -3.75
N ASP A 150 -19.80 5.84 -3.13
CA ASP A 150 -19.60 7.21 -3.68
C ASP A 150 -18.17 7.44 -4.23
N TYR A 151 -17.30 6.42 -4.16
CA TYR A 151 -15.87 6.49 -4.49
C TYR A 151 -15.06 7.53 -3.68
N VAL A 152 -15.56 7.96 -2.52
CA VAL A 152 -14.86 8.88 -1.62
C VAL A 152 -14.00 8.08 -0.64
N PHE A 153 -12.70 8.02 -0.95
CA PHE A 153 -11.66 7.42 -0.09
C PHE A 153 -11.07 8.45 0.89
N ASP A 154 -10.39 8.00 1.94
CA ASP A 154 -9.75 8.85 2.96
C ASP A 154 -8.90 9.99 2.38
N TRP A 155 -8.03 9.65 1.43
CA TRP A 155 -7.14 10.61 0.79
C TRP A 155 -7.90 11.61 -0.11
N THR A 156 -9.14 11.30 -0.50
CA THR A 156 -10.01 12.21 -1.27
C THR A 156 -10.52 13.33 -0.38
N ILE A 157 -10.91 12.99 0.86
CA ILE A 157 -11.38 13.96 1.86
C ILE A 157 -10.24 14.89 2.28
N LEU A 158 -9.06 14.34 2.55
CA LEU A 158 -7.89 15.13 2.95
C LEU A 158 -7.48 16.15 1.88
N LYS A 159 -7.50 15.75 0.60
CA LYS A 159 -7.20 16.66 -0.53
C LYS A 159 -8.24 17.77 -0.66
N TYR A 160 -9.53 17.46 -0.47
CA TYR A 160 -10.58 18.46 -0.49
C TYR A 160 -10.39 19.49 0.63
N GLN A 161 -10.16 19.05 1.87
CA GLN A 161 -9.91 19.94 3.01
C GLN A 161 -8.69 20.84 2.79
N GLN A 162 -7.60 20.28 2.25
CA GLN A 162 -6.38 21.05 1.95
C GLN A 162 -6.60 22.10 0.87
N SER A 163 -7.43 21.81 -0.15
CA SER A 163 -7.80 22.80 -1.19
C SER A 163 -8.65 23.95 -0.64
N GLN A 164 -9.53 23.69 0.32
CA GLN A 164 -10.37 24.72 0.95
C GLN A 164 -9.52 25.66 1.84
N ILE A 165 -8.48 25.15 2.49
CA ILE A 165 -7.55 25.96 3.32
C ILE A 165 -6.60 26.80 2.45
N ALA A 166 -6.23 26.31 1.27
CA ALA A 166 -5.33 27.01 0.35
C ALA A 166 -6.01 28.13 -0.47
N THR A 167 -7.34 28.25 -0.40
CA THR A 167 -8.09 29.29 -1.11
C THR A 167 -8.32 30.48 -0.16
N PRO A 168 -7.73 31.66 -0.38
CA PRO A 168 -7.98 32.81 0.49
C PRO A 168 -9.45 33.25 0.39
N PRO A 169 -10.09 33.71 1.48
CA PRO A 169 -11.44 34.21 1.41
C PRO A 169 -11.46 35.42 0.46
N SER A 170 -12.33 35.36 -0.56
CA SER A 170 -12.63 36.53 -1.37
C SER A 170 -13.17 37.62 -0.45
N ARG A 171 -12.44 38.74 -0.33
CA ARG A 171 -12.91 39.90 0.42
C ARG A 171 -14.26 40.32 -0.14
N VAL A 172 -15.30 40.25 0.68
CA VAL A 172 -16.59 40.90 0.40
C VAL A 172 -16.28 42.38 0.23
N LEU A 173 -16.43 42.90 -0.98
CA LEU A 173 -16.45 44.34 -1.22
C LEU A 173 -17.66 44.90 -0.49
N GLY A 174 -17.43 45.57 0.63
CA GLY A 174 -18.46 46.31 1.34
C GLY A 174 -19.05 47.36 0.42
N LEU A 175 -20.38 47.38 0.32
CA LEU A 175 -21.11 48.50 -0.27
C LEU A 175 -20.86 49.76 0.58
N GLY A 176 -19.94 50.61 0.13
CA GLY A 176 -19.78 51.98 0.61
C GLY A 176 -20.40 52.94 -0.38
N ALA A 177 -21.57 53.49 -0.02
CA ALA A 177 -22.18 54.62 -0.72
C ALA A 177 -21.32 55.89 -0.53
N GLY A 178 -21.16 56.69 -1.60
CA GLY A 178 -20.50 57.99 -1.53
C GLY A 178 -20.34 58.64 -2.91
N THR A 179 -21.31 59.45 -3.29
CA THR A 179 -21.29 60.33 -4.47
C THR A 179 -20.33 61.51 -4.27
N SER A 180 -19.50 61.83 -5.26
CA SER A 180 -19.25 63.22 -5.69
C SER A 180 -18.21 63.31 -6.83
N SER A 181 -18.71 63.73 -8.01
CA SER A 181 -18.23 64.83 -8.87
C SER A 181 -16.72 65.06 -9.09
N GLY A 182 -16.29 64.96 -10.36
CA GLY A 182 -15.04 65.54 -10.86
C GLY A 182 -14.83 65.27 -12.35
N LEU A 183 -14.98 66.30 -13.18
CA LEU A 183 -14.92 66.31 -14.66
C LEU A 183 -13.57 65.83 -15.25
N PRO A 184 -13.54 65.35 -16.51
CA PRO A 184 -12.30 65.03 -17.25
C PRO A 184 -11.91 66.12 -18.27
N PRO A 185 -10.65 66.12 -18.76
CA PRO A 185 -10.36 66.68 -20.08
C PRO A 185 -9.80 65.64 -21.07
N VAL A 186 -10.54 65.46 -22.18
CA VAL A 186 -10.15 65.49 -23.63
C VAL A 186 -8.65 65.30 -23.96
N ILE A 187 -8.18 64.15 -24.52
CA ILE A 187 -7.98 63.74 -25.97
C ILE A 187 -6.81 64.52 -26.68
N PRO A 188 -6.01 64.01 -27.67
CA PRO A 188 -6.08 62.76 -28.48
C PRO A 188 -4.78 61.92 -28.72
N ASN A 189 -5.03 60.69 -29.19
CA ASN A 189 -4.33 59.83 -30.17
C ASN A 189 -3.00 60.25 -30.82
N ALA A 190 -2.10 59.27 -30.98
CA ALA A 190 -1.55 58.89 -32.29
C ALA A 190 -0.86 57.51 -32.25
N ASP A 191 -1.37 56.62 -33.09
CA ASP A 191 -0.72 55.55 -33.87
C ASP A 191 0.76 55.21 -33.65
N ARG A 192 1.06 53.89 -33.60
CA ARG A 192 1.71 53.21 -34.74
C ARG A 192 1.85 51.68 -34.57
N GLN A 193 1.63 51.02 -35.70
CA GLN A 193 1.67 49.59 -36.02
C GLN A 193 3.08 48.96 -36.01
N SER A 194 3.08 47.62 -36.03
CA SER A 194 3.92 46.63 -36.79
C SER A 194 4.49 45.55 -35.86
N VAL A 195 4.11 44.25 -35.91
CA VAL A 195 4.38 43.23 -36.97
C VAL A 195 5.90 43.11 -37.18
N GLU A 196 6.64 42.01 -36.92
CA GLU A 196 6.56 40.63 -37.45
C GLU A 196 7.65 39.73 -36.78
N GLU A 197 7.44 38.39 -36.75
CA GLU A 197 8.35 37.24 -37.06
C GLU A 197 9.88 37.26 -36.79
N GLU A 198 10.66 36.18 -36.62
CA GLU A 198 10.60 34.70 -36.52
C GLU A 198 12.00 34.27 -35.97
N GLY A 199 12.27 32.99 -35.67
CA GLY A 199 13.66 32.46 -35.73
C GLY A 199 14.14 31.53 -34.59
N ARG A 200 14.16 30.23 -34.88
CA ARG A 200 15.13 29.21 -34.38
C ARG A 200 16.46 29.35 -35.18
N PRO A 201 17.60 28.61 -34.97
CA PRO A 201 17.81 27.27 -34.35
C PRO A 201 19.21 27.03 -33.64
N VAL A 202 19.50 25.75 -33.29
CA VAL A 202 20.83 25.07 -33.06
C VAL A 202 21.67 25.52 -31.85
N GLY A 203 22.40 24.70 -31.05
CA GLY A 203 22.78 23.28 -30.99
C GLY A 203 24.09 23.15 -30.16
N LEU A 204 24.55 21.90 -29.92
CA LEU A 204 25.82 21.47 -29.26
C LEU A 204 25.90 21.62 -27.72
N SER A 205 26.55 20.75 -26.93
CA SER A 205 27.31 19.49 -27.12
C SER A 205 27.73 18.93 -25.75
N SER A 206 27.94 17.60 -25.65
CA SER A 206 29.08 16.85 -25.05
C SER A 206 29.69 17.34 -23.71
N VAL A 207 30.07 16.55 -22.69
CA VAL A 207 30.86 15.30 -22.68
C VAL A 207 30.78 14.68 -21.25
N ASP A 208 30.90 13.36 -21.15
CA ASP A 208 31.31 12.57 -19.97
C ASP A 208 32.84 12.69 -19.75
N PRO A 209 33.42 12.40 -18.54
CA PRO A 209 34.03 11.08 -18.37
C PRO A 209 34.17 10.50 -16.94
N SER A 210 34.00 9.17 -16.89
CA SER A 210 34.59 8.10 -16.05
C SER A 210 35.88 8.36 -15.21
N HIS A 211 35.95 7.76 -13.99
CA HIS A 211 36.92 6.72 -13.52
C HIS A 211 37.21 6.75 -11.99
N ARG A 212 37.03 5.61 -11.28
CA ARG A 212 38.11 4.86 -10.59
C ARG A 212 37.61 3.66 -9.74
N ARG A 213 38.29 2.52 -9.92
CA ARG A 213 38.34 1.31 -9.07
C ARG A 213 39.28 1.52 -7.87
N ILE A 214 39.12 0.77 -6.76
CA ILE A 214 40.18 0.02 -6.04
C ILE A 214 39.55 -1.19 -5.28
N SER A 215 40.23 -2.34 -5.32
CA SER A 215 40.02 -3.59 -4.56
C SER A 215 40.75 -3.60 -3.20
N GLY A 216 40.33 -4.46 -2.27
CA GLY A 216 41.12 -4.87 -1.10
C GLY A 216 40.49 -6.06 -0.36
N GLN A 217 41.28 -7.07 -0.01
CA GLN A 217 40.90 -8.43 0.39
C GLN A 217 41.67 -8.86 1.66
N GLY A 218 41.05 -9.68 2.52
CA GLY A 218 41.73 -10.65 3.41
C GLY A 218 41.92 -10.27 4.91
N ILE A 219 42.13 -11.15 5.92
CA ILE A 219 42.07 -12.62 6.17
C ILE A 219 42.13 -12.81 7.73
N ASN A 220 41.46 -13.85 8.30
CA ASN A 220 41.64 -14.60 9.61
C ASN A 220 41.75 -13.83 10.96
N GLY A 221 41.44 -14.35 12.15
CA GLY A 221 41.02 -15.66 12.70
C GLY A 221 41.24 -15.64 14.25
N GLY A 222 40.54 -16.47 15.05
CA GLY A 222 40.85 -16.66 16.48
C GLY A 222 39.65 -16.98 17.38
N SER A 223 39.84 -17.91 18.33
CA SER A 223 38.81 -18.70 19.04
C SER A 223 38.88 -18.52 20.58
N ILE A 224 37.87 -19.07 21.30
CA ILE A 224 37.87 -19.66 22.66
C ILE A 224 37.12 -18.96 23.84
N SER A 225 36.15 -19.76 24.36
CA SER A 225 35.64 -20.00 25.75
C SER A 225 34.68 -19.10 26.56
N LYS A 226 33.52 -19.72 26.86
CA LYS A 226 32.86 -20.01 28.17
C LYS A 226 32.74 -18.91 29.24
N GLN A 227 31.49 -18.60 29.65
CA GLN A 227 30.93 -18.94 30.98
C GLN A 227 29.44 -18.57 31.16
N LYS A 228 28.80 -19.23 32.14
CA LYS A 228 27.37 -19.28 32.53
C LYS A 228 26.89 -18.03 33.32
N SER A 229 25.67 -17.58 33.02
CA SER A 229 24.50 -17.11 33.85
C SER A 229 24.69 -16.66 35.33
N PRO A 230 23.87 -15.73 35.91
CA PRO A 230 22.40 -15.77 35.79
C PRO A 230 21.58 -14.45 35.83
N LEU A 231 20.31 -14.61 35.38
CA LEU A 231 19.06 -13.97 35.78
C LEU A 231 19.00 -12.43 35.93
N ALA A 232 18.27 -11.80 35.00
CA ALA A 232 17.47 -10.62 35.29
C ALA A 232 16.11 -10.78 34.60
N ASN A 233 15.05 -10.85 35.42
CA ASN A 233 13.66 -10.69 35.02
C ASN A 233 13.53 -9.31 34.37
N ASP A 234 13.08 -9.24 33.12
CA ASP A 234 12.57 -8.00 32.57
C ASP A 234 11.26 -8.26 31.83
N SER A 235 10.19 -8.16 32.60
CA SER A 235 8.81 -8.09 32.14
C SER A 235 8.62 -6.83 31.31
N THR A 236 8.93 -6.92 30.02
CA THR A 236 8.59 -5.89 29.05
C THR A 236 7.13 -6.05 28.67
N ALA A 237 6.29 -5.27 29.35
CA ALA A 237 4.88 -5.12 29.06
C ALA A 237 4.69 -4.80 27.57
N SER A 238 3.94 -5.66 26.87
CA SER A 238 3.40 -5.34 25.56
C SER A 238 2.54 -4.10 25.74
N ARG A 239 2.98 -2.97 25.18
CA ARG A 239 2.13 -1.78 25.04
C ARG A 239 1.06 -2.12 24.01
N ASP A 240 -0.03 -2.72 24.47
CA ASP A 240 -1.27 -2.72 23.73
C ASP A 240 -1.72 -1.26 23.62
N VAL A 241 -1.55 -0.69 22.43
CA VAL A 241 -2.20 0.56 22.07
C VAL A 241 -3.67 0.24 21.95
N THR A 242 -4.41 0.40 23.04
CA THR A 242 -5.87 0.36 23.05
C THR A 242 -6.36 1.56 22.24
N LEU A 243 -6.56 1.38 20.93
CA LEU A 243 -7.31 2.36 20.14
C LEU A 243 -8.69 2.47 20.77
N SER A 244 -9.12 3.70 21.06
CA SER A 244 -10.48 3.97 21.50
C SER A 244 -11.48 3.43 20.47
N ASN A 245 -12.60 2.87 20.95
CA ASN A 245 -13.62 2.25 20.09
C ASN A 245 -14.07 3.17 18.95
N SER A 246 -14.09 4.49 19.15
CA SER A 246 -14.43 5.48 18.12
C SER A 246 -13.37 5.60 17.01
N THR A 247 -12.09 5.49 17.34
CA THR A 247 -10.97 5.55 16.38
C THR A 247 -10.85 4.24 15.61
N LEU A 248 -11.06 3.11 16.30
CA LEU A 248 -11.16 1.79 15.67
C LEU A 248 -12.34 1.75 14.70
N LEU A 249 -13.54 2.20 15.11
CA LEU A 249 -14.69 2.30 14.21
C LEU A 249 -14.38 3.21 13.02
N GLY A 250 -13.73 4.36 13.24
CA GLY A 250 -13.32 5.28 12.18
C GLY A 250 -12.38 4.63 11.17
N GLN A 251 -11.35 3.92 11.61
CA GLN A 251 -10.37 3.24 10.75
C GLN A 251 -10.97 2.02 10.03
N VAL A 252 -11.86 1.29 10.70
CA VAL A 252 -12.64 0.17 10.12
C VAL A 252 -13.57 0.68 9.02
N LYS A 253 -14.32 1.77 9.26
CA LYS A 253 -15.20 2.42 8.27
C LYS A 253 -14.46 2.81 6.99
N ARG A 254 -13.24 3.33 7.15
CA ARG A 254 -12.39 3.82 6.06
C ARG A 254 -11.90 2.73 5.12
N ILE A 255 -11.51 1.58 5.67
CA ILE A 255 -10.86 0.52 4.89
C ILE A 255 -11.86 -0.48 4.35
N ILE A 256 -13.01 -0.69 5.01
CA ILE A 256 -14.13 -1.46 4.41
C ILE A 256 -14.51 -0.86 3.05
N LYS A 257 -14.46 0.47 2.92
CA LYS A 257 -14.71 1.19 1.66
C LYS A 257 -13.66 0.94 0.58
N ALA A 258 -12.40 0.80 0.96
CA ALA A 258 -11.32 0.42 0.04
C ALA A 258 -11.38 -1.07 -0.34
N SER A 259 -11.67 -1.97 0.62
CA SER A 259 -11.75 -3.42 0.40
C SER A 259 -12.89 -3.82 -0.54
N CYS A 260 -13.97 -3.03 -0.65
CA CYS A 260 -15.04 -3.26 -1.62
C CYS A 260 -14.71 -2.80 -3.04
N CYS A 261 -13.66 -1.99 -3.22
CA CYS A 261 -13.22 -1.49 -4.53
C CYS A 261 -12.08 -2.32 -5.13
N LEU A 262 -11.51 -3.27 -4.36
CA LEU A 262 -10.49 -4.24 -4.77
C LEU A 262 -11.15 -5.56 -5.20
#